data_AF-A0A7V9FX01-F1
#
_entry.id   AF-A0A7V9FX01-F1
#
_cell.length_a   1.000
_cell.length_b   1.000
_cell.length_c   1.000
_cell.angle_alpha   90.00
_cell.angle_beta   90.00
_cell.angle_gamma   90.00
#
_symmetry.space_group_name_H-M   'P 1'
#
loop_
_entity.id
_entity.type
_entity.pdbx_description
1 polymer ?
#
loop_
_entity_poly.entity_id
_entity_poly.type
_entity_poly.pdbx_seq_one_letter_code
_entity_poly.pdbx_strand_id
1 'polypeptide(L)' 'GGLVETLDAFFDAGGVLEACARRLFVHPNTVRYRLRRIADITGRVPGDPRDGLVLRVGMAVGRLARSRGLW' A
#
# COMPACT_ATOMS: atom_id res chain seq x y z
N GLY A 1 -3.05 -6.13 10.57
CA GLY A 1 -2.48 -5.76 9.28
C GLY A 1 -2.98 -4.40 8.83
N GLY A 2 -2.10 -3.41 8.72
CA GLY A 2 -2.45 -2.02 8.42
C GLY A 2 -2.61 -1.72 6.92
N LEU A 3 -3.08 -0.51 6.58
CA LEU A 3 -3.17 -0.05 5.18
C LEU A 3 -1.77 0.11 4.56
N VAL A 4 -0.83 0.72 5.27
CA VAL A 4 0.57 0.88 4.82
C VAL A 4 1.23 -0.47 4.55
N GLU A 5 1.07 -1.42 5.47
CA GLU A 5 1.59 -2.79 5.33
C GLU A 5 0.97 -3.51 4.12
N THR A 6 -0.32 -3.30 3.86
CA THR A 6 -0.99 -3.86 2.69
C THR A 6 -0.44 -3.28 1.39
N LEU A 7 -0.10 -1.99 1.39
CA LEU A 7 0.45 -1.29 0.25
C LEU A 7 1.90 -1.72 -0.05
N ASP A 8 2.74 -1.86 0.98
CA ASP A 8 4.09 -2.43 0.85
C ASP A 8 4.01 -3.85 0.29
N ALA A 9 3.20 -4.73 0.87
CA ALA A 9 3.04 -6.10 0.39
C ALA A 9 2.46 -6.19 -1.03
N PHE A 10 1.58 -5.27 -1.41
CA PHE A 10 1.04 -5.20 -2.77
C PHE A 10 2.12 -4.83 -3.79
N PHE A 11 2.98 -3.87 -3.48
CA PHE A 11 4.09 -3.51 -4.36
C PHE A 11 5.19 -4.58 -4.40
N ASP A 12 5.53 -5.20 -3.27
CA ASP A 12 6.43 -6.35 -3.20
C ASP A 12 5.93 -7.52 -4.08
N ALA A 13 4.61 -7.71 -4.13
CA ALA A 13 3.95 -8.72 -4.95
C ALA A 13 3.78 -8.31 -6.44
N GLY A 14 4.39 -7.20 -6.88
CA GLY A 14 4.29 -6.71 -8.26
C GLY A 14 2.87 -6.28 -8.66
N GLY A 15 2.02 -5.93 -7.70
CA GLY A 15 0.62 -5.57 -7.94
C GLY A 15 -0.34 -6.77 -8.05
N VAL A 16 0.13 -7.99 -7.75
CA VAL A 16 -0.70 -9.20 -7.81
C VAL A 16 -1.45 -9.38 -6.49
N LEU A 17 -2.79 -9.23 -6.52
CA LEU A 17 -3.66 -9.32 -5.34
C LEU A 17 -3.52 -10.65 -4.61
N GLU A 18 -3.52 -11.77 -5.35
CA GLU A 18 -3.44 -13.12 -4.77
C GLU A 18 -2.11 -13.36 -4.03
N ALA A 19 -1.00 -12.88 -4.60
CA ALA A 19 0.30 -13.00 -3.96
C ALA A 19 0.40 -12.12 -2.71
N CYS A 20 -0.15 -10.90 -2.75
CA CYS A 20 -0.27 -10.02 -1.59
C CYS A 20 -1.13 -10.65 -0.48
N ALA A 21 -2.29 -11.22 -0.83
CA ALA A 21 -3.20 -11.87 0.10
C ALA A 21 -2.54 -13.06 0.82
N ARG A 22 -1.83 -13.91 0.07
CA ARG A 22 -1.03 -15.01 0.64
C ARG A 22 0.05 -14.51 1.59
N ARG A 23 0.80 -13.47 1.21
CA ARG A 23 1.86 -12.88 2.04
C ARG A 23 1.33 -12.30 3.36
N LEU A 24 0.13 -11.74 3.33
CA LEU A 24 -0.51 -11.11 4.50
C LEU A 24 -1.42 -12.07 5.30
N PHE A 25 -1.55 -13.33 4.87
CA PHE A 25 -2.46 -14.32 5.47
C PHE A 25 -3.90 -13.81 5.59
N VAL A 26 -4.39 -13.14 4.55
CA VAL A 26 -5.78 -12.63 4.47
C VAL A 26 -6.45 -13.08 3.18
N HIS A 27 -7.77 -12.94 3.12
CA HIS A 27 -8.51 -13.19 1.89
C HIS A 27 -8.24 -12.10 0.83
N PRO A 28 -8.19 -12.41 -0.48
CA PRO A 28 -7.99 -11.42 -1.55
C PRO A 28 -8.99 -10.25 -1.52
N ASN A 29 -10.24 -10.50 -1.12
CA ASN A 29 -11.24 -9.44 -0.92
C ASN A 29 -10.84 -8.44 0.17
N THR A 30 -10.17 -8.88 1.24
CA THR A 30 -9.64 -7.99 2.27
C THR A 30 -8.55 -7.08 1.70
N VAL A 31 -7.66 -7.60 0.86
CA VAL A 31 -6.65 -6.79 0.15
C VAL A 31 -7.34 -5.78 -0.76
N ARG A 32 -8.29 -6.21 -1.58
CA ARG A 32 -9.07 -5.34 -2.48
C ARG A 32 -9.77 -4.22 -1.72
N TYR A 33 -10.40 -4.54 -0.60
CA TYR A 33 -11.06 -3.57 0.27
C TYR A 33 -10.06 -2.55 0.82
N ARG A 34 -8.91 -3.00 1.32
CA ARG A 34 -7.86 -2.11 1.85
C ARG A 34 -7.25 -1.22 0.78
N LEU A 35 -7.00 -1.73 -0.42
CA LEU A 35 -6.50 -0.92 -1.55
C LEU A 35 -7.51 0.12 -2.00
N ARG A 36 -8.81 -0.21 -1.98
CA ARG A 36 -9.87 0.76 -2.23
C ARG A 36 -9.89 1.86 -1.18
N ARG A 37 -9.83 1.47 0.10
CA ARG A 37 -9.75 2.43 1.21
C ARG A 37 -8.52 3.33 1.13
N ILE A 38 -7.39 2.83 0.66
CA ILE A 38 -6.19 3.64 0.39
C ILE A 38 -6.49 4.66 -0.71
N ALA A 39 -7.14 4.25 -1.80
CA ALA A 39 -7.54 5.17 -2.86
C ALA A 39 -8.52 6.23 -2.35
N ASP A 40 -9.49 5.86 -1.52
CA ASP A 40 -10.46 6.80 -0.93
C ASP A 40 -9.78 7.85 -0.05
N ILE A 41 -8.77 7.46 0.73
CA ILE A 41 -8.06 8.37 1.66
C ILE A 41 -7.05 9.26 0.93
N THR A 42 -6.34 8.70 -0.05
CA THR A 42 -5.22 9.39 -0.71
C THR A 42 -5.59 10.08 -2.01
N GLY A 43 -6.73 9.72 -2.60
CA GLY A 43 -7.10 10.08 -3.97
C GLY A 43 -6.22 9.42 -5.03
N ARG A 44 -5.45 8.37 -4.69
CA ARG A 44 -4.48 7.70 -5.56
C ARG A 44 -4.80 6.23 -5.71
N VAL A 45 -4.90 5.74 -6.95
CA VAL A 45 -5.23 4.33 -7.22
C VAL A 45 -3.94 3.49 -7.21
N PRO A 46 -3.74 2.54 -6.26
CA PRO A 46 -2.49 1.79 -6.15
C PRO A 46 -2.13 0.95 -7.39
N GLY A 47 -3.13 0.53 -8.17
CA GLY A 47 -2.95 -0.25 -9.38
C GLY A 47 -2.60 0.57 -10.62
N ASP A 48 -2.78 1.90 -10.59
CA ASP A 48 -2.30 2.77 -11.67
C ASP A 48 -0.78 2.99 -11.51
N PRO A 49 0.03 2.84 -12.58
CA PRO A 49 1.49 2.95 -12.46
C PRO A 49 1.97 4.30 -11.91
N ARG A 50 1.31 5.41 -12.28
CA ARG A 50 1.70 6.76 -11.87
C ARG A 50 1.34 7.00 -10.42
N ASP A 51 0.11 6.70 -10.05
CA ASP A 51 -0.35 6.83 -8.66
C ASP A 51 0.40 5.86 -7.74
N GLY A 52 0.73 4.65 -8.21
CA GLY A 52 1.56 3.69 -7.51
C GLY A 52 2.95 4.23 -7.18
N LEU A 53 3.59 4.94 -8.11
CA LEU A 53 4.87 5.62 -7.86
C LEU A 53 4.72 6.71 -6.79
N VAL A 54 3.68 7.55 -6.88
CA VAL A 54 3.41 8.60 -5.89
C VAL A 54 3.24 8.00 -4.49
N LEU A 55 2.50 6.90 -4.38
CA LEU A 55 2.28 6.18 -3.14
C LEU A 55 3.58 5.59 -2.57
N ARG A 56 4.47 5.02 -3.40
CA ARG A 56 5.80 4.55 -2.96
C ARG A 56 6.66 5.68 -2.40
N VAL A 57 6.70 6.81 -3.10
CA VAL A 57 7.44 8.00 -2.64
C VAL A 57 6.87 8.50 -1.32
N GLY A 58 5.54 8.62 -1.22
CA GLY A 58 4.87 9.02 0.02
C GLY A 58 5.20 8.10 1.21
N MET A 59 5.23 6.78 1.00
CA MET A 59 5.65 5.83 2.03
C MET A 59 7.12 6.00 2.43
N ALA A 60 8.02 6.21 1.46
CA ALA A 60 9.44 6.44 1.74
C ALA A 60 9.67 7.73 2.54
N VAL A 61 9.04 8.83 2.14
CA VAL A 61 9.09 10.11 2.86
C VAL A 61 8.50 9.97 4.26
N GLY A 62 7.36 9.30 4.40
CA GLY A 62 6.73 9.08 5.71
C GLY A 62 7.59 8.22 6.65
N ARG A 63 8.29 7.20 6.13
CA ARG A 63 9.25 6.41 6.90
C ARG A 63 10.44 7.26 7.36
N LEU A 64 10.98 8.08 6.47
CA LEU A 64 12.12 8.95 6.75
C LEU A 64 11.78 10.08 7.74
N ALA A 65 10.56 10.61 7.67
CA ALA A 65 10.11 11.65 8.59
C ALA A 65 9.95 11.08 10.02
N ARG A 66 9.37 9.88 10.16
CA ARG A 66 9.29 9.17 11.45
C ARG A 66 10.66 8.84 12.03
N SER A 67 11.61 8.37 11.20
CA SER A 67 12.97 8.07 11.70
C SER A 67 13.73 9.32 12.18
N ARG A 68 13.29 10.51 11.76
CA ARG A 68 13.85 11.81 12.21
C ARG A 68 13.05 12.46 13.34
N GLY A 69 12.03 11.79 13.88
CA GLY A 69 11.18 12.34 14.95
C GLY A 69 10.33 13.54 14.52
N LEU A 70 10.07 13.69 13.20
CA LEU A 70 9.28 14.80 12.69
C LEU A 70 7.76 14.58 12.85
N TRP A 71 7.33 13.38 13.28
CA TRP A 71 5.95 12.92 13.42
C TRP A 71 5.87 11.77 14.41
#